data_AF-A0A1W9KRZ1-F1
#
_entry.id   AF-A0A1W9KRZ1-F1
#
_cell.length_a   1.000
_cell.length_b   1.000
_cell.length_c   1.000
_cell.angle_alpha   90.00
_cell.angle_beta   90.00
_cell.angle_gamma   90.00
#
_symmetry.space_group_name_H-M   'P 1'
#
loop_
_entity.id
_entity.type
_entity.pdbx_description
1 polymer ?
#
loop_
_entity_poly.entity_id
_entity_poly.type
_entity_poly.pdbx_seq_one_letter_code
_entity_poly.pdbx_strand_id
1 'polypeptide(L)'
;MKKRNPPGYWTKERVIDDARRFPCQVMWIKGSSTSYSVAKKNGWVKEACAHMTSPKVPMGYWTLETLKADAQKYRTKVEWKQGNASAYATAIQKDLLAECCAHMVALKNPNGFWTMARCIASAKQFATIQSWALGDPPAYDAAKRAGWMDYASVHMVRIFSHGEHTIYTFLLEHDIEFVYQKRFIELKDKAYLPFDFFLPKYNLVIEYHGRQHFETSQSSMFRKHLPDIQRRDNLKEAFAKNTGLEYLQIAVQKIDEIEGSVVKKMQEIAQKQGNLLQLCRRELSSEEQAKLANLGVWTKEAVLADARRFATKTEWVRSESAAAQVARKNGWFEAATAHMTSTQVPKGHWTKNRVVEDARNFTSKIGWVSASASAYQTAVANGWVAEATSHMTRPVYKHATPRGYWTKERVIEDAQKYSTSREWRVASRLAYRHASENGWFSKAIAHMTT
;
A
#
# COMPACT_ATOMS: atom_id res chain seq x y z
N MET A 1 37.81 35.62 -19.46
CA MET A 1 39.07 35.38 -20.19
C MET A 1 40.23 35.93 -19.36
N LYS A 2 41.22 35.11 -18.96
CA LYS A 2 42.40 35.62 -18.24
C LYS A 2 43.25 36.43 -19.23
N LYS A 3 43.49 37.72 -18.94
CA LYS A 3 44.37 38.58 -19.76
C LYS A 3 45.72 37.88 -19.92
N ARG A 4 46.16 37.64 -21.17
CA ARG A 4 47.49 37.07 -21.43
C ARG A 4 48.53 38.14 -21.10
N ASN A 5 49.55 37.73 -20.35
CA ASN A 5 50.67 38.61 -20.04
C ASN A 5 51.44 38.96 -21.32
N PRO A 6 51.97 40.18 -21.43
CA PRO A 6 52.74 40.59 -22.61
C PRO A 6 53.99 39.71 -22.81
N PRO A 7 54.54 39.63 -24.05
CA PRO A 7 55.77 38.90 -24.33
C PRO A 7 56.91 39.38 -23.40
N GLY A 8 57.67 38.43 -22.85
CA GLY A 8 58.78 38.75 -21.91
C GLY A 8 58.34 39.09 -20.48
N TYR A 9 57.04 39.04 -20.14
CA TYR A 9 56.56 39.36 -18.79
C TYR A 9 57.14 38.47 -17.68
N TRP A 10 57.41 37.19 -17.98
CA TRP A 10 57.92 36.22 -17.02
C TRP A 10 59.46 36.20 -17.03
N THR A 11 60.06 36.99 -16.14
CA THR A 11 61.50 36.91 -15.81
C THR A 11 61.75 35.86 -14.73
N LYS A 12 63.01 35.49 -14.50
CA LYS A 12 63.38 34.48 -13.48
C LYS A 12 62.91 34.90 -12.08
N GLU A 13 63.08 36.18 -11.75
CA GLU A 13 62.69 36.79 -10.47
C GLU A 13 61.18 36.74 -10.28
N ARG A 14 60.41 37.10 -11.31
CA ARG A 14 58.94 37.05 -11.27
C ARG A 14 58.38 35.64 -11.15
N VAL A 15 59.05 34.67 -11.76
CA VAL A 15 58.68 33.25 -11.65
C VAL A 15 58.94 32.74 -10.23
N ILE A 16 60.08 33.11 -9.62
CA ILE A 16 60.41 32.74 -8.23
C ILE A 16 59.43 33.41 -7.25
N ASP A 17 59.13 34.69 -7.42
CA ASP A 17 58.17 35.39 -6.57
C ASP A 17 56.75 34.84 -6.70
N ASP A 18 56.33 34.47 -7.91
CA ASP A 18 55.04 33.81 -8.09
C ASP A 18 55.02 32.40 -7.48
N ALA A 19 56.13 31.65 -7.56
CA ALA A 19 56.28 30.35 -6.91
C ALA A 19 56.22 30.44 -5.38
N ARG A 20 56.75 31.51 -4.76
CA ARG A 20 56.68 31.75 -3.30
C ARG A 20 55.25 31.78 -2.74
N ARG A 21 54.25 32.04 -3.58
CA ARG A 21 52.83 32.07 -3.20
C ARG A 21 52.23 30.68 -2.95
N PHE A 22 52.95 29.62 -3.32
CA PHE A 22 52.46 28.26 -3.23
C PHE A 22 53.33 27.43 -2.28
N PRO A 23 52.72 26.65 -1.36
CA PRO A 23 53.46 25.85 -0.39
C PRO A 23 54.08 24.59 -1.00
N CYS A 24 53.53 24.11 -2.12
CA CYS A 24 54.04 22.94 -2.83
C CYS A 24 53.89 23.04 -4.36
N GLN A 25 54.75 22.32 -5.08
CA GLN A 25 54.82 22.32 -6.54
C GLN A 25 53.48 21.96 -7.22
N VAL A 26 52.71 21.04 -6.64
CA VAL A 26 51.40 20.63 -7.18
C VAL A 26 50.40 21.79 -7.12
N MET A 27 50.40 22.58 -6.04
CA MET A 27 49.56 23.77 -5.94
C MET A 27 50.03 24.88 -6.88
N TRP A 28 51.35 25.03 -7.07
CA TRP A 28 51.90 25.97 -8.04
C TRP A 28 51.49 25.66 -9.47
N ILE A 29 51.56 24.39 -9.88
CA ILE A 29 51.12 23.94 -11.22
C ILE A 29 49.64 24.26 -11.46
N LYS A 30 48.78 24.06 -10.46
CA LYS A 30 47.34 24.33 -10.58
C LYS A 30 47.01 25.82 -10.54
N GLY A 31 47.68 26.58 -9.67
CA GLY A 31 47.40 28.00 -9.44
C GLY A 31 48.03 28.94 -10.47
N SER A 32 49.21 28.59 -10.99
CA SER A 32 49.98 29.40 -11.94
C SER A 32 50.73 28.53 -12.97
N SER A 33 49.95 27.76 -13.74
CA SER A 33 50.47 26.84 -14.76
C SER A 33 51.39 27.50 -15.78
N THR A 34 51.13 28.76 -16.16
CA THR A 34 51.96 29.53 -17.10
C THR A 34 53.34 29.84 -16.51
N SER A 35 53.39 30.32 -15.25
CA SER A 35 54.66 30.61 -14.55
C SER A 35 55.49 29.34 -14.39
N TYR A 36 54.85 28.25 -13.96
CA TYR A 36 55.50 26.94 -13.85
C TYR A 36 56.03 26.43 -15.20
N SER A 37 55.27 26.61 -16.28
CA SER A 37 55.69 26.18 -17.62
C SER A 37 56.91 26.95 -18.12
N VAL A 38 56.99 28.26 -17.85
CA VAL A 38 58.16 29.09 -18.15
C VAL A 38 59.35 28.65 -17.29
N ALA A 39 59.16 28.43 -15.99
CA ALA A 39 60.19 27.90 -15.09
C ALA A 39 60.77 26.58 -15.61
N LYS A 40 59.90 25.67 -16.06
CA LYS A 40 60.28 24.37 -16.62
C LYS A 40 61.06 24.51 -17.92
N LYS A 41 60.59 25.36 -18.84
CA LYS A 41 61.25 25.59 -20.14
C LYS A 41 62.66 26.17 -19.99
N ASN A 42 62.87 27.02 -18.98
CA ASN A 42 64.15 27.70 -18.74
C ASN A 42 65.01 27.06 -17.63
N GLY A 43 64.60 25.91 -17.06
CA GLY A 43 65.37 25.18 -16.04
C GLY A 43 65.36 25.80 -14.63
N TRP A 44 64.49 26.76 -14.34
CA TRP A 44 64.45 27.49 -13.06
C TRP A 44 63.68 26.76 -11.94
N VAL A 45 63.12 25.58 -12.21
CA VAL A 45 62.24 24.86 -11.27
C VAL A 45 62.93 24.53 -9.95
N LYS A 46 64.21 24.14 -9.96
CA LYS A 46 64.93 23.79 -8.72
C LYS A 46 65.03 24.98 -7.76
N GLU A 47 65.37 26.15 -8.28
CA GLU A 47 65.46 27.38 -7.47
C GLU A 47 64.07 27.88 -7.05
N ALA A 48 63.09 27.87 -7.96
CA ALA A 48 61.73 28.33 -7.66
C ALA A 48 60.97 27.43 -6.68
N CYS A 49 61.34 26.15 -6.57
CA CYS A 49 60.75 25.20 -5.63
C CYS A 49 61.57 25.01 -4.34
N ALA A 50 62.67 25.75 -4.12
CA ALA A 50 63.58 25.50 -2.99
C ALA A 50 62.90 25.62 -1.61
N HIS A 51 61.87 26.46 -1.48
CA HIS A 51 61.07 26.64 -0.25
C HIS A 51 59.86 25.70 -0.16
N MET A 52 59.55 24.95 -1.22
CA MET A 52 58.34 24.15 -1.30
C MET A 52 58.53 22.78 -0.67
N THR A 53 57.57 22.35 0.14
CA THR A 53 57.54 20.98 0.70
C THR A 53 56.68 20.08 -0.19
N SER A 54 57.11 18.83 -0.40
CA SER A 54 56.31 17.86 -1.15
C SER A 54 55.17 17.32 -0.27
N PRO A 55 53.91 17.30 -0.72
CA PRO A 55 52.82 16.67 0.02
C PRO A 55 52.87 15.14 -0.07
N LYS A 56 53.75 14.56 -0.91
CA LYS A 56 53.96 13.11 -0.95
C LYS A 56 54.91 12.72 0.16
N VAL A 57 54.52 11.73 0.96
CA VAL A 57 55.42 11.01 1.87
C VAL A 57 56.69 10.58 1.11
N PRO A 58 57.89 10.84 1.66
CA PRO A 58 59.14 10.45 1.01
C PRO A 58 59.18 8.96 0.66
N MET A 59 59.86 8.62 -0.43
CA MET A 59 60.07 7.22 -0.81
C MET A 59 60.81 6.50 0.31
N GLY A 60 60.25 5.40 0.84
CA GLY A 60 60.79 4.68 1.99
C GLY A 60 60.29 5.12 3.36
N TYR A 61 59.39 6.12 3.45
CA TYR A 61 58.82 6.59 4.71
C TYR A 61 58.09 5.48 5.51
N TRP A 62 57.43 4.55 4.83
CA TRP A 62 56.71 3.44 5.46
C TRP A 62 57.65 2.29 5.82
N THR A 63 58.20 2.37 7.02
CA THR A 63 58.92 1.31 7.74
C THR A 63 57.96 0.60 8.70
N LEU A 64 58.38 -0.52 9.27
CA LEU A 64 57.58 -1.22 10.29
C LEU A 64 57.22 -0.31 11.47
N GLU A 65 58.17 0.52 11.91
CA GLU A 65 57.98 1.45 13.03
C GLU A 65 56.98 2.56 12.70
N THR A 66 57.10 3.19 11.51
CA THR A 66 56.17 4.26 11.12
C THR A 66 54.78 3.72 10.79
N LEU A 67 54.68 2.48 10.27
CA LEU A 67 53.41 1.78 10.10
C LEU A 67 52.78 1.41 11.44
N LYS A 68 53.55 0.93 12.42
CA LYS A 68 53.05 0.66 13.79
C LYS A 68 52.55 1.93 14.47
N ALA A 69 53.32 3.01 14.40
CA ALA A 69 52.93 4.31 14.98
C ALA A 69 51.66 4.88 14.32
N ASP A 70 51.48 4.69 13.02
CA ASP A 70 50.26 5.10 12.33
C ASP A 70 49.07 4.20 12.71
N ALA A 71 49.25 2.89 12.73
CA ALA A 71 48.23 1.91 13.11
C ALA A 71 47.75 2.08 14.56
N GLN A 72 48.62 2.50 15.48
CA GLN A 72 48.29 2.77 16.89
C GLN A 72 47.23 3.85 17.08
N LYS A 73 47.02 4.73 16.10
CA LYS A 73 45.99 5.78 16.15
C LYS A 73 44.56 5.23 16.01
N TYR A 74 44.42 3.97 15.59
CA TYR A 74 43.14 3.36 15.24
C TYR A 74 42.88 2.13 16.09
N ARG A 75 41.61 1.93 16.49
CA ARG A 75 41.21 0.82 17.36
C ARG A 75 40.95 -0.46 16.54
N THR A 76 40.51 -0.31 15.29
CA THR A 76 40.14 -1.43 14.43
C THR A 76 40.83 -1.37 13.05
N LYS A 77 40.99 -2.53 12.41
CA LYS A 77 41.56 -2.62 11.05
C LYS A 77 40.75 -1.83 10.01
N VAL A 78 39.43 -1.72 10.21
CA VAL A 78 38.52 -0.99 9.30
C VAL A 78 38.74 0.50 9.43
N GLU A 79 38.81 1.02 10.65
CA GLU A 79 39.14 2.43 10.93
C GLU A 79 40.51 2.80 10.34
N TRP A 80 41.53 1.96 10.54
CA TRP A 80 42.85 2.23 9.99
C TRP A 80 42.84 2.29 8.46
N LYS A 81 42.16 1.35 7.80
CA LYS A 81 42.01 1.35 6.34
C LYS A 81 41.32 2.62 5.81
N GLN A 82 40.30 3.11 6.52
CA GLN A 82 39.56 4.31 6.13
C GLN A 82 40.35 5.60 6.43
N GLY A 83 41.04 5.64 7.56
CA GLY A 83 41.80 6.80 8.01
C GLY A 83 43.12 7.00 7.26
N ASN A 84 43.81 5.91 6.90
CA ASN A 84 45.06 5.97 6.14
C ASN A 84 45.22 4.77 5.20
N ALA A 85 44.49 4.81 4.09
CA ALA A 85 44.50 3.75 3.08
C ALA A 85 45.90 3.45 2.51
N SER A 86 46.77 4.46 2.41
CA SER A 86 48.14 4.31 1.90
C SER A 86 49.04 3.53 2.87
N ALA A 87 48.99 3.84 4.16
CA ALA A 87 49.73 3.08 5.18
C ALA A 87 49.21 1.64 5.27
N TYR A 88 47.88 1.48 5.30
CA TYR A 88 47.24 0.17 5.35
C TYR A 88 47.59 -0.71 4.15
N ALA A 89 47.53 -0.16 2.92
CA ALA A 89 47.91 -0.88 1.70
C ALA A 89 49.40 -1.25 1.69
N THR A 90 50.27 -0.36 2.18
CA THR A 90 51.71 -0.62 2.26
C THR A 90 52.03 -1.72 3.29
N ALA A 91 51.32 -1.75 4.42
CA ALA A 91 51.45 -2.82 5.42
C ALA A 91 51.01 -4.19 4.86
N ILE A 92 49.98 -4.24 4.02
CA ILE A 92 49.59 -5.45 3.29
C ILE A 92 50.69 -5.87 2.31
N GLN A 93 51.16 -4.93 1.48
CA GLN A 93 52.17 -5.21 0.45
C GLN A 93 53.49 -5.75 1.04
N LYS A 94 53.84 -5.30 2.26
CA LYS A 94 55.04 -5.73 2.99
C LYS A 94 54.82 -6.93 3.93
N ASP A 95 53.60 -7.48 3.98
CA ASP A 95 53.20 -8.54 4.91
C ASP A 95 53.40 -8.20 6.42
N LEU A 96 53.34 -6.90 6.76
CA LEU A 96 53.52 -6.39 8.12
C LEU A 96 52.17 -6.13 8.83
N LEU A 97 51.05 -6.48 8.20
CA LEU A 97 49.71 -6.17 8.68
C LEU A 97 49.41 -6.84 10.03
N ALA A 98 49.85 -8.09 10.23
CA ALA A 98 49.61 -8.82 11.48
C ALA A 98 50.29 -8.11 12.66
N GLU A 99 51.53 -7.67 12.48
CA GLU A 99 52.28 -6.94 13.50
C GLU A 99 51.76 -5.53 13.77
N CYS A 100 51.35 -4.81 12.72
CA CYS A 100 50.80 -3.45 12.86
C CYS A 100 49.43 -3.45 13.54
N CYS A 101 48.68 -4.56 13.45
CA CYS A 101 47.33 -4.66 14.00
C CYS A 101 47.24 -5.51 15.27
N ALA A 102 48.35 -5.85 15.92
CA ALA A 102 48.35 -6.72 17.10
C ALA A 102 47.52 -6.15 18.27
N HIS A 103 47.46 -4.82 18.39
CA HIS A 103 46.65 -4.11 19.41
C HIS A 103 45.18 -3.90 19.01
N MET A 104 44.81 -4.21 17.76
CA MET A 104 43.47 -3.94 17.25
C MET A 104 42.50 -5.07 17.57
N VAL A 105 41.32 -4.72 18.07
CA VAL A 105 40.29 -5.70 18.44
C VAL A 105 39.72 -6.36 17.18
N ALA A 106 39.65 -7.70 17.20
CA ALA A 106 38.96 -8.45 16.15
C ALA A 106 37.44 -8.24 16.26
N LEU A 107 36.83 -7.63 15.24
CA LEU A 107 35.38 -7.41 15.18
C LEU A 107 34.58 -8.66 14.78
N LYS A 108 35.25 -9.73 14.33
CA LYS A 108 34.59 -10.97 13.93
C LYS A 108 34.63 -11.97 15.07
N ASN A 109 33.45 -12.46 15.44
CA ASN A 109 33.33 -13.62 16.32
C ASN A 109 34.08 -14.82 15.72
N PRO A 110 34.73 -15.67 16.55
CA PRO A 110 35.41 -16.86 16.07
C PRO A 110 34.46 -17.82 15.35
N ASN A 111 35.02 -18.66 14.46
CA ASN A 111 34.23 -19.69 13.78
C ASN A 111 33.53 -20.59 14.81
N GLY A 112 32.26 -20.90 14.58
CA GLY A 112 31.45 -21.70 15.51
C GLY A 112 30.96 -20.96 16.77
N PHE A 113 31.23 -19.65 16.89
CA PHE A 113 30.73 -18.84 18.01
C PHE A 113 29.21 -18.91 18.14
N TRP A 114 28.47 -18.84 17.03
CA TRP A 114 27.02 -18.96 17.05
C TRP A 114 26.59 -20.42 17.06
N THR A 115 26.07 -20.85 18.21
CA THR A 115 25.43 -22.15 18.41
C THR A 115 23.92 -21.96 18.55
N MET A 116 23.15 -23.03 18.36
CA MET A 116 21.70 -23.00 18.53
C MET A 116 21.30 -22.46 19.92
N ALA A 117 21.98 -22.91 20.98
CA ALA A 117 21.73 -22.44 22.35
C ALA A 117 21.95 -20.93 22.51
N ARG A 118 22.98 -20.37 21.86
CA ARG A 118 23.27 -18.92 21.93
C ARG A 118 22.30 -18.10 21.11
N CYS A 119 21.88 -18.60 19.95
CA CYS A 119 20.81 -17.99 19.17
C CYS A 119 19.50 -17.99 19.97
N ILE A 120 19.14 -19.08 20.65
CA ILE A 120 17.95 -19.16 21.51
C ILE A 120 18.08 -18.18 22.70
N ALA A 121 19.25 -18.09 23.34
CA ALA A 121 19.48 -17.16 24.45
C ALA A 121 19.37 -15.69 24.02
N SER A 122 19.85 -15.35 22.82
CA SER A 122 19.63 -14.03 22.21
C SER A 122 18.14 -13.81 21.92
N ALA A 123 17.49 -14.75 21.23
CA ALA A 123 16.08 -14.67 20.85
C ALA A 123 15.13 -14.50 22.05
N LYS A 124 15.42 -15.12 23.21
CA LYS A 124 14.64 -15.00 24.44
C LYS A 124 14.51 -13.57 24.98
N GLN A 125 15.42 -12.67 24.61
CA GLN A 125 15.37 -11.26 25.02
C GLN A 125 14.36 -10.44 24.21
N PHE A 126 13.80 -11.01 23.14
CA PHE A 126 12.93 -10.31 22.22
C PHE A 126 11.56 -10.98 22.13
N ALA A 127 10.50 -10.17 22.16
CA ALA A 127 9.12 -10.64 22.07
C ALA A 127 8.70 -11.00 20.63
N THR A 128 9.37 -10.44 19.61
CA THR A 128 9.04 -10.66 18.20
C THR A 128 10.28 -10.95 17.35
N ILE A 129 10.08 -11.66 16.23
CA ILE A 129 11.15 -11.99 15.28
C ILE A 129 11.79 -10.73 14.71
N GLN A 130 10.99 -9.70 14.40
CA GLN A 130 11.51 -8.46 13.82
C GLN A 130 12.32 -7.66 14.84
N SER A 131 11.87 -7.58 16.09
CA SER A 131 12.68 -6.96 17.17
C SER A 131 14.01 -7.70 17.37
N TRP A 132 14.01 -9.04 17.25
CA TRP A 132 15.25 -9.82 17.33
C TRP A 132 16.18 -9.53 16.14
N ALA A 133 15.65 -9.48 14.92
CA ALA A 133 16.43 -9.18 13.71
C ALA A 133 17.06 -7.78 13.74
N LEU A 134 16.40 -6.80 14.36
CA LEU A 134 16.92 -5.43 14.49
C LEU A 134 17.85 -5.26 15.70
N GLY A 135 17.56 -5.95 16.81
CA GLY A 135 18.31 -5.82 18.06
C GLY A 135 19.59 -6.66 18.11
N ASP A 136 19.58 -7.87 17.53
CA ASP A 136 20.75 -8.74 17.40
C ASP A 136 20.80 -9.39 16.01
N PRO A 137 21.08 -8.59 14.95
CA PRO A 137 21.20 -9.11 13.58
C PRO A 137 22.19 -10.28 13.46
N PRO A 138 23.38 -10.27 14.11
CA PRO A 138 24.31 -11.39 14.05
C PRO A 138 23.73 -12.73 14.55
N ALA A 139 23.01 -12.74 15.68
CA ALA A 139 22.37 -13.95 16.19
C ALA A 139 21.21 -14.42 15.31
N TYR A 140 20.38 -13.49 14.86
CA TYR A 140 19.26 -13.76 13.96
C TYR A 140 19.74 -14.37 12.63
N ASP A 141 20.74 -13.77 11.99
CA ASP A 141 21.29 -14.24 10.72
C ASP A 141 21.98 -15.59 10.85
N ALA A 142 22.60 -15.87 12.00
CA ALA A 142 23.15 -17.19 12.29
C ALA A 142 22.04 -18.25 12.40
N ALA A 143 20.99 -17.98 13.18
CA ALA A 143 19.85 -18.88 13.34
C ALA A 143 19.12 -19.13 12.01
N LYS A 144 18.93 -18.08 11.22
CA LYS A 144 18.29 -18.16 9.91
C LYS A 144 19.09 -19.02 8.93
N ARG A 145 20.41 -18.80 8.83
CA ARG A 145 21.28 -19.60 7.94
C ARG A 145 21.37 -21.07 8.37
N ALA A 146 21.28 -21.35 9.66
CA ALA A 146 21.35 -22.70 10.21
C ALA A 146 19.99 -23.41 10.33
N GLY A 147 18.88 -22.75 9.99
CA GLY A 147 17.53 -23.32 10.07
C GLY A 147 16.96 -23.46 11.48
N TRP A 148 17.46 -22.69 12.45
CA TRP A 148 17.05 -22.77 13.87
C TRP A 148 15.87 -21.84 14.23
N MET A 149 15.25 -21.21 13.24
CA MET A 149 14.22 -20.18 13.45
C MET A 149 13.01 -20.70 14.23
N ASP A 150 12.50 -21.88 13.88
CA ASP A 150 11.30 -22.43 14.52
C ASP A 150 11.51 -22.70 16.03
N TYR A 151 12.72 -23.10 16.40
CA TYR A 151 13.10 -23.33 17.79
C TYR A 151 13.38 -22.02 18.54
N ALA A 152 14.07 -21.08 17.89
CA ALA A 152 14.44 -19.80 18.52
C ALA A 152 13.26 -18.83 18.68
N SER A 153 12.22 -18.96 17.85
CA SER A 153 11.07 -18.06 17.82
C SER A 153 9.79 -18.65 18.42
N VAL A 154 9.85 -19.81 19.07
CA VAL A 154 8.65 -20.50 19.60
C VAL A 154 7.89 -19.66 20.63
N HIS A 155 8.59 -18.86 21.44
CA HIS A 155 8.00 -17.97 22.44
C HIS A 155 7.59 -16.61 21.87
N MET A 156 7.95 -16.32 20.62
CA MET A 156 7.74 -15.01 20.01
C MET A 156 6.32 -14.88 19.47
N VAL A 157 5.75 -13.70 19.70
CA VAL A 157 4.45 -13.34 19.15
C VAL A 157 4.56 -13.15 17.65
N ARG A 158 3.63 -13.77 16.91
CA ARG A 158 3.46 -13.53 15.48
C ARG A 158 2.68 -12.23 15.30
N ILE A 159 3.40 -11.17 14.94
CA ILE A 159 2.82 -9.86 14.68
C ILE A 159 2.60 -9.64 13.18
N PHE A 160 1.48 -8.99 12.84
CA PHE A 160 1.16 -8.64 11.45
C PHE A 160 2.07 -7.53 10.91
N SER A 161 2.29 -6.50 11.71
CA SER A 161 3.08 -5.31 11.35
C SER A 161 3.85 -4.82 12.58
N HIS A 162 5.18 -4.75 12.49
CA HIS A 162 6.02 -4.31 13.60
C HIS A 162 5.77 -2.85 13.99
N GLY A 163 5.62 -1.96 13.01
CA GLY A 163 5.36 -0.56 13.32
C GLY A 163 4.00 -0.34 13.96
N GLU A 164 2.94 -0.96 13.42
CA GLU A 164 1.62 -0.87 14.04
C GLU A 164 1.63 -1.48 15.45
N HIS A 165 2.29 -2.62 15.65
CA HIS A 165 2.40 -3.22 16.98
C HIS A 165 3.13 -2.29 17.97
N THR A 166 4.22 -1.65 17.55
CA THR A 166 4.95 -0.67 18.37
C THR A 166 4.07 0.54 18.71
N ILE A 167 3.39 1.12 17.72
CA ILE A 167 2.49 2.28 17.94
C ILE A 167 1.36 1.88 18.89
N TYR A 168 0.70 0.74 18.65
CA TYR A 168 -0.39 0.26 19.50
C TYR A 168 0.08 0.06 20.94
N THR A 169 1.23 -0.59 21.12
CA THR A 169 1.83 -0.83 22.46
C THR A 169 2.10 0.50 23.16
N PHE A 170 2.76 1.43 22.48
CA PHE A 170 3.06 2.77 22.99
C PHE A 170 1.79 3.51 23.43
N LEU A 171 0.73 3.50 22.61
CA LEU A 171 -0.51 4.20 22.94
C LEU A 171 -1.18 3.62 24.20
N LEU A 172 -1.17 2.30 24.37
CA LEU A 172 -1.70 1.66 25.58
C LEU A 172 -0.84 1.94 26.82
N GLU A 173 0.48 1.85 26.71
CA GLU A 173 1.41 2.10 27.81
C GLU A 173 1.33 3.55 28.35
N HIS A 174 0.78 4.47 27.55
CA HIS A 174 0.61 5.87 27.89
C HIS A 174 -0.85 6.30 28.11
N ASP A 175 -1.78 5.35 28.18
CA ASP A 175 -3.22 5.61 28.35
C ASP A 175 -3.78 6.63 27.34
N ILE A 176 -3.26 6.60 26.12
CA ILE A 176 -3.73 7.45 25.04
C ILE A 176 -4.94 6.79 24.42
N GLU A 177 -6.07 7.51 24.34
CA GLU A 177 -7.26 7.02 23.67
C GLU A 177 -7.06 6.99 22.14
N PHE A 178 -7.36 5.86 21.51
CA PHE A 178 -7.28 5.71 20.05
C PHE A 178 -8.31 4.74 19.49
N VAL A 179 -8.56 4.87 18.18
CA VAL A 179 -9.33 3.95 17.37
C VAL A 179 -8.40 3.32 16.33
N TYR A 180 -8.22 2.00 16.41
CA TYR A 180 -7.44 1.23 15.44
C TYR A 180 -8.25 1.00 14.15
N GLN A 181 -7.61 1.11 12.98
CA GLN A 181 -8.22 0.94 11.66
C GLN A 181 -9.47 1.82 11.42
N LYS A 182 -9.39 3.10 11.80
CA LYS A 182 -10.51 4.06 11.69
C LYS A 182 -10.89 4.28 10.23
N ARG A 183 -12.17 4.07 9.89
CA ARG A 183 -12.73 4.37 8.57
C ARG A 183 -13.63 5.60 8.65
N PHE A 184 -13.51 6.46 7.65
CA PHE A 184 -14.42 7.58 7.42
C PHE A 184 -15.32 7.24 6.23
N ILE A 185 -16.61 7.55 6.33
CA ILE A 185 -17.60 7.18 5.30
C ILE A 185 -17.34 7.99 4.01
N GLU A 186 -16.80 9.18 4.16
CA GLU A 186 -16.45 10.10 3.10
C GLU A 186 -15.17 9.69 2.36
N LEU A 187 -14.32 8.85 2.98
CA LEU A 187 -13.06 8.41 2.41
C LEU A 187 -13.18 7.01 1.78
N LYS A 188 -13.38 6.99 0.46
CA LYS A 188 -13.56 5.75 -0.30
C LYS A 188 -12.73 5.75 -1.59
N ASP A 189 -12.15 4.59 -1.90
CA ASP A 189 -11.68 4.24 -3.23
C ASP A 189 -12.69 3.28 -3.87
N LYS A 190 -12.34 1.99 -4.06
CA LYS A 190 -13.30 0.90 -4.33
C LYS A 190 -14.07 0.54 -3.07
N ALA A 191 -13.36 0.56 -1.93
CA ALA A 191 -13.87 0.36 -0.58
C ALA A 191 -13.42 1.51 0.33
N TYR A 192 -14.00 1.59 1.53
CA TYR A 192 -13.60 2.57 2.54
C TYR A 192 -12.14 2.37 2.92
N LEU A 193 -11.34 3.44 2.92
CA LEU A 193 -9.92 3.35 3.28
C LEU A 193 -9.77 3.55 4.80
N PRO A 194 -9.17 2.59 5.52
CA PRO A 194 -8.90 2.75 6.94
C PRO A 194 -7.62 3.55 7.16
N PHE A 195 -7.58 4.38 8.20
CA PHE A 195 -6.35 4.87 8.81
C PHE A 195 -5.87 3.90 9.88
N ASP A 196 -4.56 3.64 9.98
CA ASP A 196 -4.04 2.65 10.94
C ASP A 196 -4.42 3.02 12.38
N PHE A 197 -4.24 4.29 12.76
CA PHE A 197 -4.67 4.80 14.06
C PHE A 197 -5.35 6.17 13.92
N PHE A 198 -6.34 6.42 14.76
CA PHE A 198 -6.95 7.72 14.97
C PHE A 198 -6.95 8.05 16.46
N LEU A 199 -6.39 9.19 16.85
CA LEU A 199 -6.33 9.68 18.23
C LEU A 199 -7.32 10.86 18.36
N PRO A 200 -8.53 10.64 18.89
CA PRO A 200 -9.60 11.64 18.85
C PRO A 200 -9.23 12.95 19.55
N LYS A 201 -8.59 12.87 20.73
CA LYS A 201 -8.16 14.03 21.52
C LYS A 201 -7.23 14.98 20.76
N TYR A 202 -6.42 14.45 19.85
CA TYR A 202 -5.44 15.21 19.07
C TYR A 202 -5.93 15.51 17.65
N ASN A 203 -7.13 15.04 17.29
CA ASN A 203 -7.65 15.05 15.93
C ASN A 203 -6.62 14.51 14.90
N LEU A 204 -5.85 13.49 15.32
CA LEU A 204 -4.66 13.01 14.63
C LEU A 204 -4.91 11.63 14.03
N VAL A 205 -4.63 11.47 12.74
CA VAL A 205 -4.54 10.18 12.06
C VAL A 205 -3.08 9.78 11.84
N ILE A 206 -2.76 8.51 12.03
CA ILE A 206 -1.41 7.95 11.87
C ILE A 206 -1.44 6.82 10.86
N GLU A 207 -0.46 6.83 9.94
CA GLU A 207 -0.21 5.78 8.95
C GLU A 207 1.21 5.24 9.13
N TYR A 208 1.34 3.92 9.23
CA TYR A 208 2.63 3.23 9.25
C TYR A 208 2.92 2.58 7.90
N HIS A 209 3.95 3.07 7.21
CA HIS A 209 4.40 2.50 5.96
C HIS A 209 5.61 1.60 6.18
N GLY A 210 5.37 0.29 6.17
CA GLY A 210 6.44 -0.69 6.19
C GLY A 210 7.33 -0.63 4.94
N ARG A 211 8.45 -1.37 4.95
CA ARG A 211 9.44 -1.45 3.86
C ARG A 211 8.83 -1.78 2.47
N GLN A 212 7.64 -2.40 2.47
CA GLN A 212 6.86 -2.74 1.27
C GLN A 212 6.39 -1.54 0.44
N HIS A 213 6.36 -0.31 1.00
CA HIS A 213 6.05 0.92 0.24
C HIS A 213 7.25 1.45 -0.57
N PHE A 214 8.48 1.04 -0.22
CA PHE A 214 9.70 1.65 -0.75
C PHE A 214 10.55 0.69 -1.61
N GLU A 215 10.46 -0.62 -1.37
CA GLU A 215 11.22 -1.61 -2.12
C GLU A 215 10.40 -2.20 -3.28
N THR A 216 10.88 -1.98 -4.50
CA THR A 216 10.57 -2.85 -5.63
C THR A 216 11.27 -4.20 -5.41
N SER A 217 10.73 -5.01 -4.49
CA SER A 217 11.10 -6.41 -4.33
C SER A 217 11.24 -7.06 -5.72
N GLN A 218 12.36 -7.75 -5.97
CA GLN A 218 12.66 -8.40 -7.26
C GLN A 218 11.62 -9.47 -7.66
N SER A 219 10.66 -9.79 -6.79
CA SER A 219 9.50 -10.61 -7.14
C SER A 219 8.48 -9.79 -7.94
N SER A 220 8.22 -10.25 -9.16
CA SER A 220 7.33 -9.65 -10.17
C SER A 220 5.92 -9.25 -9.68
N MET A 221 5.47 -9.74 -8.53
CA MET A 221 4.11 -9.52 -8.01
C MET A 221 3.93 -8.15 -7.33
N PHE A 222 4.95 -7.64 -6.61
CA PHE A 222 4.85 -6.39 -5.85
C PHE A 222 4.89 -5.13 -6.73
N ARG A 223 5.54 -5.18 -7.90
CA ARG A 223 5.56 -4.05 -8.86
C ARG A 223 4.19 -3.66 -9.40
N LYS A 224 3.24 -4.61 -9.49
CA LYS A 224 1.91 -4.36 -10.08
C LYS A 224 0.99 -3.50 -9.21
N HIS A 225 1.25 -3.38 -7.90
CA HIS A 225 0.36 -2.71 -6.96
C HIS A 225 0.87 -1.36 -6.44
N LEU A 226 2.10 -0.96 -6.76
CA LEU A 226 2.68 0.31 -6.31
C LEU A 226 1.85 1.54 -6.70
N PRO A 227 1.31 1.66 -7.94
CA PRO A 227 0.46 2.80 -8.31
C PRO A 227 -0.85 2.86 -7.51
N ASP A 228 -1.45 1.70 -7.20
CA ASP A 228 -2.66 1.63 -6.38
C ASP A 228 -2.39 2.03 -4.92
N ILE A 229 -1.25 1.62 -4.38
CA ILE A 229 -0.80 2.00 -3.04
C ILE A 229 -0.58 3.51 -2.97
N GLN A 230 0.22 4.07 -3.87
CA GLN A 230 0.49 5.52 -3.93
C GLN A 230 -0.79 6.34 -4.10
N ARG A 231 -1.71 5.88 -4.95
CA ARG A 231 -3.01 6.53 -5.15
C ARG A 231 -3.83 6.55 -3.85
N ARG A 232 -3.86 5.45 -3.10
CA ARG A 232 -4.57 5.36 -1.81
C ARG A 232 -3.92 6.25 -0.75
N ASP A 233 -2.59 6.26 -0.68
CA ASP A 233 -1.85 7.13 0.25
C ASP A 233 -2.14 8.61 -0.05
N ASN A 234 -2.15 9.02 -1.32
CA ASN A 234 -2.51 10.38 -1.73
C ASN A 234 -3.96 10.75 -1.37
N LEU A 235 -4.91 9.81 -1.52
CA LEU A 235 -6.31 10.04 -1.12
C LEU A 235 -6.43 10.25 0.39
N LYS A 236 -5.73 9.45 1.19
CA LYS A 236 -5.69 9.58 2.65
C LYS A 236 -5.11 10.93 3.07
N GLU A 237 -3.97 11.31 2.50
CA GLU A 237 -3.31 12.58 2.82
C GLU A 237 -4.18 13.78 2.43
N ALA A 238 -4.76 13.77 1.22
CA ALA A 238 -5.65 14.83 0.76
C ALA A 238 -6.90 14.94 1.62
N PHE A 239 -7.49 13.80 2.02
CA PHE A 239 -8.63 13.76 2.92
C PHE A 239 -8.30 14.41 4.26
N ALA A 240 -7.19 14.02 4.89
CA ALA A 240 -6.80 14.58 6.18
C ALA A 240 -6.62 16.11 6.10
N LYS A 241 -5.98 16.61 5.04
CA LYS A 241 -5.83 18.06 4.80
C LYS A 241 -7.17 18.77 4.64
N ASN A 242 -8.09 18.20 3.85
CA ASN A 242 -9.38 18.82 3.55
C ASN A 242 -10.34 18.85 4.74
N THR A 243 -10.26 17.87 5.64
CA THR A 243 -11.11 17.80 6.84
C THR A 243 -10.48 18.46 8.06
N GLY A 244 -9.27 19.02 7.94
CA GLY A 244 -8.53 19.62 9.06
C GLY A 244 -8.02 18.59 10.09
N LEU A 245 -7.84 17.33 9.68
CA LEU A 245 -7.19 16.31 10.51
C LEU A 245 -5.68 16.55 10.50
N GLU A 246 -5.05 16.41 11.66
CA GLU A 246 -3.60 16.30 11.73
C GLU A 246 -3.19 14.93 11.17
N TYR A 247 -2.15 14.88 10.35
CA TYR A 247 -1.70 13.66 9.67
C TYR A 247 -0.24 13.37 10.03
N LEU A 248 0.05 12.11 10.37
CA LEU A 248 1.40 11.61 10.63
C LEU A 248 1.65 10.34 9.84
N GLN A 249 2.70 10.36 9.03
CA GLN A 249 3.19 9.22 8.29
C GLN A 249 4.52 8.75 8.87
N ILE A 250 4.62 7.47 9.22
CA ILE A 250 5.81 6.86 9.84
C ILE A 250 6.35 5.77 8.91
N ALA A 251 7.61 5.91 8.49
CA ALA A 251 8.28 4.93 7.62
C ALA A 251 9.53 4.29 8.25
N VAL A 252 9.86 4.67 9.49
CA VAL A 252 11.01 4.16 10.23
C VAL A 252 10.73 2.78 10.84
N GLN A 253 11.80 2.06 11.20
CA GLN A 253 11.67 0.68 11.73
C GLN A 253 12.15 0.52 13.17
N LYS A 254 12.95 1.45 13.68
CA LYS A 254 13.43 1.36 15.06
C LYS A 254 12.34 1.84 16.01
N ILE A 255 12.18 1.13 17.13
CA ILE A 255 11.16 1.41 18.14
C ILE A 255 11.25 2.86 18.63
N ASP A 256 12.43 3.28 19.10
CA ASP A 256 12.65 4.64 19.63
C ASP A 256 12.32 5.74 18.62
N GLU A 257 12.59 5.51 17.33
CA GLU A 257 12.31 6.48 16.26
C GLU A 257 10.80 6.55 15.95
N ILE A 258 10.10 5.41 16.03
CA ILE A 258 8.63 5.34 15.87
C ILE A 258 7.95 6.08 17.01
N GLU A 259 8.27 5.71 18.25
CA GLU A 259 7.72 6.34 19.46
C GLU A 259 8.03 7.84 19.47
N GLY A 260 9.28 8.21 19.20
CA GLY A 260 9.70 9.61 19.11
C GLY A 260 8.94 10.42 18.06
N SER A 261 8.60 9.82 16.91
CA SER A 261 7.81 10.47 15.86
C SER A 261 6.37 10.76 16.32
N VAL A 262 5.75 9.80 17.01
CA VAL A 262 4.40 9.96 17.58
C VAL A 262 4.40 11.04 18.66
N VAL A 263 5.34 10.96 19.61
CA VAL A 263 5.49 11.95 20.69
C VAL A 263 5.69 13.35 20.12
N LYS A 264 6.63 13.51 19.18
CA LYS A 264 6.92 14.82 18.57
C LYS A 264 5.66 15.43 17.95
N LYS A 265 4.90 14.65 17.18
CA LYS A 265 3.67 15.14 16.56
C LYS A 265 2.60 15.52 17.59
N MET A 266 2.43 14.71 18.63
CA MET A 266 1.49 15.00 19.71
C MET A 266 1.88 16.26 20.49
N GLN A 267 3.19 16.48 20.71
CA GLN A 267 3.71 17.69 21.34
C GLN A 267 3.45 18.94 20.48
N GLU A 268 3.69 18.88 19.17
CA GLU A 268 3.38 19.97 18.25
C GLU A 268 1.89 20.36 18.31
N ILE A 269 0.99 19.37 18.33
CA ILE A 269 -0.46 19.60 18.42
C ILE A 269 -0.83 20.19 19.78
N ALA A 270 -0.29 19.63 20.87
CA ALA A 270 -0.54 20.14 22.23
C ALA A 270 -0.10 21.61 22.37
N GLN A 271 1.08 21.96 21.84
CA GLN A 271 1.58 23.33 21.84
C GLN A 271 0.67 24.29 21.06
N LYS A 272 0.17 23.89 19.87
CA LYS A 272 -0.79 24.70 19.11
C LYS A 272 -2.10 24.94 19.87
N GLN A 273 -2.50 23.98 20.71
CA GLN A 273 -3.71 24.06 21.54
C GLN A 273 -3.46 24.76 22.89
N GLY A 274 -2.23 25.21 23.18
CA GLY A 274 -1.87 25.82 24.47
C GLY A 274 -1.80 24.83 25.64
N ASN A 275 -1.73 23.52 25.35
CA ASN A 275 -1.71 22.45 26.34
C ASN A 275 -0.29 21.88 26.51
N LEU A 276 0.02 21.38 27.72
CA LEU A 276 1.25 20.64 27.96
C LEU A 276 1.00 19.14 27.80
N LEU A 277 1.86 18.45 27.03
CA LEU A 277 1.78 17.00 26.91
C LEU A 277 2.42 16.34 28.15
N GLN A 278 1.61 15.62 28.92
CA GLN A 278 2.09 14.74 29.99
C GLN A 278 1.92 13.28 29.55
N LEU A 279 3.03 12.54 29.52
CA LEU A 279 3.06 11.11 29.22
C LEU A 279 3.60 10.39 30.45
N CYS A 280 2.85 9.40 30.93
CA CYS A 280 3.29 8.49 31.98
C CYS A 280 3.31 7.09 31.38
N ARG A 281 4.42 6.36 31.54
CA ARG A 281 4.53 4.98 31.05
C ARG A 281 4.09 4.02 32.14
N ARG A 282 3.20 3.08 31.83
CA ARG A 282 2.76 2.02 32.74
C ARG A 282 2.95 0.63 32.12
N GLU A 283 2.85 -0.39 32.97
CA GLU A 283 2.79 -1.77 32.52
C GLU A 283 1.40 -2.10 31.94
N LEU A 284 1.38 -2.96 30.93
CA LEU A 284 0.16 -3.42 30.28
C LEU A 284 -0.52 -4.51 31.09
N SER A 285 -1.85 -4.45 31.17
CA SER A 285 -2.68 -5.50 31.76
C SER A 285 -2.63 -6.80 30.94
N SER A 286 -2.97 -7.93 31.55
CA SER A 286 -3.01 -9.23 30.86
C SER A 286 -3.97 -9.24 29.66
N GLU A 287 -5.07 -8.48 29.72
CA GLU A 287 -6.02 -8.35 28.61
C GLU A 287 -5.44 -7.55 27.44
N GLU A 288 -4.71 -6.47 27.73
CA GLU A 288 -4.01 -5.66 26.72
C GLU A 288 -2.89 -6.44 26.06
N GLN A 289 -2.10 -7.19 26.85
CA GLN A 289 -1.07 -8.09 26.32
C GLN A 289 -1.68 -9.16 25.40
N ALA A 290 -2.83 -9.74 25.77
CA ALA A 290 -3.53 -10.72 24.94
C ALA A 290 -4.08 -10.10 23.64
N LYS A 291 -4.58 -8.85 23.69
CA LYS A 291 -4.99 -8.10 22.49
C LYS A 291 -3.82 -7.84 21.55
N LEU A 292 -2.69 -7.37 22.10
CA LEU A 292 -1.45 -7.13 21.35
C LEU A 292 -0.88 -8.42 20.74
N ALA A 293 -0.94 -9.53 21.48
CA ALA A 293 -0.47 -10.83 20.99
C ALA A 293 -1.25 -11.34 19.76
N ASN A 294 -2.51 -10.92 19.61
CA ASN A 294 -3.38 -11.30 18.51
C ASN A 294 -3.59 -10.14 17.50
N LEU A 295 -2.83 -9.05 17.61
CA LEU A 295 -3.01 -7.86 16.78
C LEU A 295 -2.74 -8.18 15.29
N GLY A 296 -3.75 -7.99 14.45
CA GLY A 296 -3.70 -8.29 13.02
C GLY A 296 -3.70 -9.79 12.68
N VAL A 297 -3.82 -10.67 13.67
CA VAL A 297 -3.93 -12.12 13.49
C VAL A 297 -5.39 -12.53 13.65
N TRP A 298 -5.98 -13.08 12.60
CA TRP A 298 -7.30 -13.68 12.67
C TRP A 298 -7.24 -15.00 13.44
N THR A 299 -7.60 -14.96 14.73
CA THR A 299 -7.89 -16.16 15.51
C THR A 299 -9.23 -16.76 15.08
N LYS A 300 -9.45 -18.03 15.38
CA LYS A 300 -10.74 -18.68 15.10
C LYS A 300 -11.86 -17.93 15.81
N GLU A 301 -11.64 -17.53 17.06
CA GLU A 301 -12.58 -16.80 17.89
C GLU A 301 -12.91 -15.43 17.31
N ALA A 302 -11.90 -14.69 16.84
CA ALA A 302 -12.09 -13.39 16.19
C ALA A 302 -12.89 -13.50 14.89
N VAL A 303 -12.61 -14.53 14.08
CA VAL A 303 -13.37 -14.83 12.86
C VAL A 303 -14.83 -15.14 13.18
N LEU A 304 -15.10 -15.95 14.22
CA LEU A 304 -16.46 -16.28 14.65
C LEU A 304 -17.21 -15.04 15.15
N ALA A 305 -16.53 -14.17 15.91
CA ALA A 305 -17.11 -12.93 16.42
C ALA A 305 -17.46 -11.95 15.29
N ASP A 306 -16.59 -11.80 14.28
CA ASP A 306 -16.89 -10.98 13.09
C ASP A 306 -18.07 -11.55 12.30
N ALA A 307 -18.11 -12.86 12.09
CA ALA A 307 -19.19 -13.52 11.38
C ALA A 307 -20.57 -13.33 12.05
N ARG A 308 -20.63 -13.28 13.38
CA ARG A 308 -21.87 -13.03 14.14
C ARG A 308 -22.55 -11.69 13.82
N ARG A 309 -21.82 -10.73 13.23
CA ARG A 309 -22.35 -9.41 12.86
C ARG A 309 -23.26 -9.45 11.62
N PHE A 310 -23.28 -10.56 10.91
CA PHE A 310 -23.98 -10.69 9.63
C PHE A 310 -25.01 -11.81 9.68
N ALA A 311 -26.16 -11.57 9.07
CA ALA A 311 -27.28 -12.51 9.07
C ALA A 311 -27.18 -13.55 7.93
N THR A 312 -26.48 -13.22 6.84
CA THR A 312 -26.38 -14.08 5.65
C THR A 312 -24.93 -14.29 5.21
N LYS A 313 -24.65 -15.47 4.64
CA LYS A 313 -23.30 -15.80 4.11
C LYS A 313 -22.86 -14.82 3.02
N THR A 314 -23.80 -14.38 2.18
CA THR A 314 -23.51 -13.48 1.06
C THR A 314 -23.14 -12.08 1.53
N GLU A 315 -23.82 -11.55 2.53
CA GLU A 315 -23.53 -10.25 3.12
C GLU A 315 -22.14 -10.23 3.76
N TRP A 316 -21.84 -11.23 4.60
CA TRP A 316 -20.54 -11.34 5.27
C TRP A 316 -19.37 -11.40 4.26
N VAL A 317 -19.54 -12.11 3.15
CA VAL A 317 -18.49 -12.25 2.13
C VAL A 317 -18.36 -11.00 1.26
N ARG A 318 -19.47 -10.32 0.95
CA ARG A 318 -19.49 -9.11 0.11
C ARG A 318 -19.00 -7.87 0.82
N SER A 319 -19.07 -7.82 2.15
CA SER A 319 -18.50 -6.73 2.95
C SER A 319 -16.96 -6.73 2.99
N GLU A 320 -16.30 -7.35 1.98
CA GLU A 320 -14.86 -7.52 1.86
C GLU A 320 -14.19 -8.09 3.13
N SER A 321 -14.85 -9.04 3.82
CA SER A 321 -14.34 -9.54 5.10
C SER A 321 -13.10 -10.43 4.90
N ALA A 322 -11.94 -9.91 5.30
CA ALA A 322 -10.73 -10.69 5.47
C ALA A 322 -10.99 -11.92 6.37
N ALA A 323 -11.88 -11.77 7.36
CA ALA A 323 -12.36 -12.86 8.23
C ALA A 323 -12.91 -14.05 7.45
N ALA A 324 -13.80 -13.84 6.46
CA ALA A 324 -14.37 -14.93 5.67
C ALA A 324 -13.32 -15.65 4.82
N GLN A 325 -12.33 -14.92 4.31
CA GLN A 325 -11.22 -15.52 3.55
C GLN A 325 -10.35 -16.40 4.45
N VAL A 326 -9.98 -15.90 5.64
CA VAL A 326 -9.23 -16.67 6.63
C VAL A 326 -10.02 -17.89 7.09
N ALA A 327 -11.33 -17.73 7.32
CA ALA A 327 -12.21 -18.81 7.71
C ALA A 327 -12.20 -19.96 6.69
N ARG A 328 -12.23 -19.65 5.38
CA ARG A 328 -12.13 -20.66 4.32
C ARG A 328 -10.77 -21.34 4.31
N LYS A 329 -9.69 -20.57 4.38
CA LYS A 329 -8.32 -21.08 4.31
C LYS A 329 -8.01 -22.05 5.46
N ASN A 330 -8.56 -21.79 6.65
CA ASN A 330 -8.31 -22.60 7.85
C ASN A 330 -9.45 -23.59 8.17
N GLY A 331 -10.45 -23.75 7.30
CA GLY A 331 -11.57 -24.67 7.52
C GLY A 331 -12.54 -24.27 8.64
N TRP A 332 -12.58 -22.99 9.03
CA TRP A 332 -13.48 -22.46 10.05
C TRP A 332 -14.81 -21.93 9.49
N PHE A 333 -14.96 -21.88 8.16
CA PHE A 333 -16.09 -21.22 7.50
C PHE A 333 -17.45 -21.81 7.87
N GLU A 334 -17.58 -23.13 8.00
CA GLU A 334 -18.84 -23.76 8.42
C GLU A 334 -19.23 -23.35 9.85
N ALA A 335 -18.27 -23.39 10.78
CA ALA A 335 -18.50 -22.93 12.15
C ALA A 335 -18.87 -21.44 12.21
N ALA A 336 -18.21 -20.60 11.39
CA ALA A 336 -18.47 -19.16 11.32
C ALA A 336 -19.82 -18.81 10.68
N THR A 337 -20.35 -19.66 9.80
CA THR A 337 -21.59 -19.41 9.08
C THR A 337 -22.77 -20.25 9.58
N ALA A 338 -22.62 -20.98 10.67
CA ALA A 338 -23.64 -21.87 11.21
C ALA A 338 -24.94 -21.14 11.59
N HIS A 339 -24.84 -19.89 12.07
CA HIS A 339 -26.00 -19.05 12.41
C HIS A 339 -26.57 -18.28 11.21
N MET A 340 -25.92 -18.31 10.05
CA MET A 340 -26.30 -17.49 8.90
C MET A 340 -27.33 -18.20 8.01
N THR A 341 -28.36 -17.46 7.61
CA THR A 341 -29.38 -17.96 6.69
C THR A 341 -28.86 -17.94 5.25
N SER A 342 -29.21 -18.96 4.47
CA SER A 342 -28.93 -19.00 3.03
C SER A 342 -30.05 -18.30 2.28
N THR A 343 -29.70 -17.25 1.52
CA THR A 343 -30.63 -16.59 0.58
C THR A 343 -30.79 -17.38 -0.74
N GLN A 344 -29.95 -18.40 -0.95
CA GLN A 344 -30.00 -19.26 -2.13
C GLN A 344 -31.02 -20.37 -1.89
N VAL A 345 -32.02 -20.40 -2.77
CA VAL A 345 -32.96 -21.51 -2.86
C VAL A 345 -32.19 -22.75 -3.36
N PRO A 346 -32.28 -23.92 -2.69
CA PRO A 346 -31.49 -25.10 -3.06
C PRO A 346 -31.65 -25.49 -4.54
N LYS A 347 -30.58 -26.02 -5.14
CA LYS A 347 -30.61 -26.54 -6.51
C LYS A 347 -31.68 -27.63 -6.61
N GLY A 348 -32.61 -27.50 -7.55
CA GLY A 348 -33.75 -28.42 -7.70
C GLY A 348 -35.00 -28.07 -6.87
N HIS A 349 -35.00 -26.95 -6.16
CA HIS A 349 -36.17 -26.49 -5.40
C HIS A 349 -37.44 -26.32 -6.26
N TRP A 350 -37.30 -25.81 -7.48
CA TRP A 350 -38.41 -25.62 -8.41
C TRP A 350 -38.69 -26.90 -9.18
N THR A 351 -39.52 -27.76 -8.60
CA THR A 351 -40.14 -28.90 -9.29
C THR A 351 -41.38 -28.43 -10.04
N LYS A 352 -41.82 -29.21 -11.03
CA LYS A 352 -43.05 -28.92 -11.80
C LYS A 352 -44.25 -28.64 -10.90
N ASN A 353 -44.47 -29.47 -9.88
CA ASN A 353 -45.57 -29.31 -8.92
C ASN A 353 -45.48 -28.00 -8.15
N ARG A 354 -44.28 -27.63 -7.67
CA ARG A 354 -44.06 -26.38 -6.92
C ARG A 354 -44.24 -25.15 -7.79
N VAL A 355 -43.83 -25.22 -9.05
CA VAL A 355 -44.05 -24.14 -10.03
C VAL A 355 -45.55 -23.95 -10.30
N VAL A 356 -46.31 -25.04 -10.44
CA VAL A 356 -47.78 -24.97 -10.63
C VAL A 356 -48.49 -24.45 -9.38
N GLU A 357 -48.07 -24.89 -8.20
CA GLU A 357 -48.61 -24.41 -6.92
C GLU A 357 -48.31 -22.93 -6.69
N ASP A 358 -47.08 -22.48 -6.97
CA ASP A 358 -46.70 -21.07 -6.90
C ASP A 358 -47.52 -20.22 -7.88
N ALA A 359 -47.71 -20.71 -9.11
CA ALA A 359 -48.51 -20.03 -10.12
C ALA A 359 -49.98 -19.85 -9.71
N ARG A 360 -50.57 -20.81 -8.97
CA ARG A 360 -51.97 -20.72 -8.48
C ARG A 360 -52.24 -19.51 -7.59
N ASN A 361 -51.20 -18.93 -6.99
CA ASN A 361 -51.35 -17.72 -6.16
C ASN A 361 -51.58 -16.45 -6.98
N PHE A 362 -51.53 -16.54 -8.32
CA PHE A 362 -51.61 -15.38 -9.20
C PHE A 362 -52.75 -15.53 -10.20
N THR A 363 -53.54 -14.47 -10.37
CA THR A 363 -54.64 -14.46 -11.35
C THR A 363 -54.20 -14.06 -12.75
N SER A 364 -52.96 -13.55 -12.90
CA SER A 364 -52.40 -13.11 -14.18
C SER A 364 -50.93 -13.47 -14.32
N LYS A 365 -50.53 -13.76 -15.56
CA LYS A 365 -49.15 -14.05 -15.93
C LYS A 365 -48.18 -12.90 -15.59
N ILE A 366 -48.62 -11.65 -15.78
CA ILE A 366 -47.80 -10.47 -15.46
C ILE A 366 -47.59 -10.37 -13.93
N GLY A 367 -48.65 -10.58 -13.14
CA GLY A 367 -48.54 -10.61 -11.68
C GLY A 367 -47.59 -11.71 -11.19
N TRP A 368 -47.65 -12.88 -11.80
CA TRP A 368 -46.78 -14.00 -11.46
C TRP A 368 -45.30 -13.71 -11.78
N VAL A 369 -45.00 -13.13 -12.94
CA VAL A 369 -43.62 -12.77 -13.34
C VAL A 369 -43.00 -11.76 -12.38
N SER A 370 -43.75 -10.73 -11.99
CA SER A 370 -43.25 -9.65 -11.13
C SER A 370 -42.98 -10.12 -9.70
N ALA A 371 -43.78 -11.05 -9.18
CA ALA A 371 -43.67 -11.53 -7.80
C ALA A 371 -42.80 -12.78 -7.64
N SER A 372 -42.78 -13.68 -8.63
CA SER A 372 -42.08 -14.98 -8.55
C SER A 372 -41.31 -15.28 -9.84
N ALA A 373 -40.38 -14.38 -10.17
CA ALA A 373 -39.59 -14.46 -11.40
C ALA A 373 -38.83 -15.80 -11.54
N SER A 374 -38.27 -16.33 -10.45
CA SER A 374 -37.52 -17.60 -10.50
C SER A 374 -38.38 -18.82 -10.82
N ALA A 375 -39.60 -18.89 -10.26
CA ALA A 375 -40.55 -19.97 -10.57
C ALA A 375 -41.00 -19.88 -12.04
N TYR A 376 -41.34 -18.67 -12.48
CA TYR A 376 -41.75 -18.41 -13.87
C TYR A 376 -40.65 -18.75 -14.88
N GLN A 377 -39.40 -18.33 -14.64
CA GLN A 377 -38.28 -18.65 -15.53
C GLN A 377 -38.01 -20.15 -15.60
N THR A 378 -38.15 -20.86 -14.47
CA THR A 378 -38.05 -22.33 -14.45
C THR A 378 -39.17 -22.97 -15.27
N ALA A 379 -40.40 -22.44 -15.18
CA ALA A 379 -41.52 -22.89 -16.01
C ALA A 379 -41.25 -22.68 -17.50
N VAL A 380 -40.67 -21.54 -17.89
CA VAL A 380 -40.30 -21.24 -19.29
C VAL A 380 -39.24 -22.22 -19.79
N ALA A 381 -38.15 -22.39 -19.04
CA ALA A 381 -37.03 -23.25 -19.42
C ALA A 381 -37.44 -24.73 -19.61
N ASN A 382 -38.45 -25.19 -18.86
CA ASN A 382 -38.93 -26.57 -18.91
C ASN A 382 -40.28 -26.74 -19.65
N GLY A 383 -40.81 -25.69 -20.29
CA GLY A 383 -42.07 -25.74 -21.03
C GLY A 383 -43.34 -25.94 -20.19
N TRP A 384 -43.30 -25.68 -18.89
CA TRP A 384 -44.43 -25.86 -17.96
C TRP A 384 -45.42 -24.69 -17.91
N VAL A 385 -45.16 -23.62 -18.66
CA VAL A 385 -45.94 -22.38 -18.59
C VAL A 385 -47.43 -22.62 -18.87
N ALA A 386 -47.76 -23.40 -19.91
CA ALA A 386 -49.16 -23.63 -20.29
C ALA A 386 -49.96 -24.30 -19.16
N GLU A 387 -49.34 -25.24 -18.44
CA GLU A 387 -49.95 -25.96 -17.33
C GLU A 387 -50.05 -25.05 -16.09
N ALA A 388 -48.97 -24.35 -15.76
CA ALA A 388 -48.90 -23.44 -14.63
C ALA A 388 -49.88 -22.25 -14.75
N THR A 389 -50.13 -21.76 -15.97
CA THR A 389 -51.03 -20.63 -16.22
C THR A 389 -52.43 -21.03 -16.71
N SER A 390 -52.80 -22.31 -16.64
CA SER A 390 -54.10 -22.82 -17.14
C SER A 390 -55.32 -22.13 -16.51
N HIS A 391 -55.20 -21.73 -15.24
CA HIS A 391 -56.24 -21.04 -14.47
C HIS A 391 -56.22 -19.51 -14.62
N MET A 392 -55.17 -18.96 -15.25
CA MET A 392 -55.01 -17.51 -15.39
C MET A 392 -55.79 -17.03 -16.62
N THR A 393 -56.92 -16.38 -16.41
CA THR A 393 -57.69 -15.78 -17.50
C THR A 393 -56.95 -14.58 -18.09
N ARG A 394 -56.91 -14.48 -19.43
CA ARG A 394 -56.46 -13.26 -20.11
C ARG A 394 -57.32 -12.08 -19.63
N PRO A 395 -56.72 -10.94 -19.24
CA PRO A 395 -57.51 -9.76 -18.88
C PRO A 395 -58.34 -9.32 -20.08
N VAL A 396 -59.68 -9.38 -19.94
CA VAL A 396 -60.62 -8.81 -20.92
C VAL A 396 -60.60 -7.31 -20.70
N TYR A 397 -59.92 -6.58 -21.58
CA TYR A 397 -59.90 -5.12 -21.54
C TYR A 397 -61.32 -4.60 -21.84
N LYS A 398 -61.90 -3.82 -20.92
CA LYS A 398 -63.26 -3.24 -21.00
C LYS A 398 -63.55 -2.38 -22.25
N HIS A 399 -62.54 -2.10 -23.07
CA HIS A 399 -62.66 -1.29 -24.30
C HIS A 399 -62.12 -2.00 -25.56
N ALA A 400 -61.94 -3.33 -25.53
CA ALA A 400 -61.55 -4.06 -26.72
C ALA A 400 -62.71 -4.09 -27.72
N THR A 401 -62.54 -3.47 -28.89
CA THR A 401 -63.51 -3.58 -29.99
C THR A 401 -63.63 -5.05 -30.40
N PRO A 402 -64.85 -5.61 -30.52
CA PRO A 402 -65.04 -7.01 -30.91
C PRO A 402 -64.32 -7.37 -32.21
N ARG A 403 -63.94 -8.63 -32.37
CA ARG A 403 -63.27 -9.11 -33.59
C ARG A 403 -64.21 -8.88 -34.78
N GLY A 404 -63.73 -8.18 -35.81
CA GLY A 404 -64.56 -7.82 -36.98
C GLY A 404 -65.37 -6.52 -36.82
N TYR A 405 -65.22 -5.79 -35.72
CA TYR A 405 -65.92 -4.51 -35.50
C TYR A 405 -65.63 -3.45 -36.56
N TRP A 406 -64.40 -3.40 -37.08
CA TRP A 406 -63.97 -2.46 -38.13
C TRP A 406 -64.23 -3.06 -39.50
N THR A 407 -65.36 -2.70 -40.09
CA THR A 407 -65.67 -2.93 -41.51
C THR A 407 -65.22 -1.71 -42.33
N LYS A 408 -65.15 -1.86 -43.65
CA LYS A 408 -64.77 -0.78 -44.55
C LYS A 408 -65.71 0.42 -44.43
N GLU A 409 -67.00 0.16 -44.31
CA GLU A 409 -68.07 1.15 -44.17
C GLU A 409 -67.89 1.94 -42.88
N ARG A 410 -67.66 1.24 -41.75
CA ARG A 410 -67.44 1.86 -40.45
C ARG A 410 -66.15 2.68 -40.38
N VAL A 411 -65.10 2.24 -41.08
CA VAL A 411 -63.85 3.00 -41.19
C VAL A 411 -64.07 4.29 -41.99
N ILE A 412 -64.88 4.26 -43.05
CA ILE A 412 -65.23 5.46 -43.84
C ILE A 412 -66.13 6.40 -43.02
N GLU A 413 -67.17 5.89 -42.37
CA GLU A 413 -68.04 6.68 -41.48
C GLU A 413 -67.26 7.34 -40.34
N ASP A 414 -66.29 6.62 -39.76
CA ASP A 414 -65.45 7.17 -38.72
C ASP A 414 -64.52 8.27 -39.26
N ALA A 415 -63.96 8.09 -40.46
CA ALA A 415 -63.14 9.10 -41.12
C ALA A 415 -63.94 10.37 -41.47
N GLN A 416 -65.22 10.25 -41.84
CA GLN A 416 -66.11 11.39 -42.15
C GLN A 416 -66.29 12.39 -41.00
N LYS A 417 -66.00 11.99 -39.75
CA LYS A 417 -66.08 12.87 -38.58
C LYS A 417 -64.93 13.90 -38.51
N TYR A 418 -63.91 13.75 -39.34
CA TYR A 418 -62.68 14.54 -39.28
C TYR A 418 -62.42 15.24 -40.61
N SER A 419 -61.87 16.45 -40.52
CA SER A 419 -61.60 17.29 -41.69
C SER A 419 -60.24 16.98 -42.33
N THR A 420 -59.28 16.47 -41.54
CA THR A 420 -57.92 16.13 -42.03
C THR A 420 -57.48 14.73 -41.62
N SER A 421 -56.62 14.12 -42.43
CA SER A 421 -56.13 12.75 -42.17
C SER A 421 -55.26 12.66 -40.91
N ARG A 422 -54.56 13.76 -40.54
CA ARG A 422 -53.74 13.83 -39.33
C ARG A 422 -54.59 13.86 -38.07
N GLU A 423 -55.67 14.63 -38.08
CA GLU A 423 -56.64 14.67 -37.00
C GLU A 423 -57.28 13.30 -36.79
N TRP A 424 -57.74 12.67 -37.87
CA TRP A 424 -58.30 11.33 -37.83
C TRP A 424 -57.33 10.29 -37.24
N ARG A 425 -56.04 10.33 -37.64
CA ARG A 425 -55.01 9.43 -37.12
C ARG A 425 -54.84 9.55 -35.60
N VAL A 426 -54.90 10.77 -35.07
CA VAL A 426 -54.69 11.02 -33.64
C VAL A 426 -55.92 10.62 -32.85
N ALA A 427 -57.11 11.01 -33.31
CA ALA A 427 -58.38 10.80 -32.63
C ALA A 427 -58.87 9.34 -32.71
N SER A 428 -58.68 8.66 -33.85
CA SER A 428 -59.15 7.30 -34.09
C SER A 428 -58.05 6.40 -34.67
N ARG A 429 -57.04 6.14 -33.83
CA ARG A 429 -55.84 5.37 -34.23
C ARG A 429 -56.15 3.99 -34.79
N LEU A 430 -57.17 3.31 -34.27
CA LEU A 430 -57.53 1.95 -34.70
C LEU A 430 -58.22 1.96 -36.07
N ALA A 431 -59.20 2.85 -36.29
CA ALA A 431 -59.86 2.98 -37.60
C ALA A 431 -58.86 3.36 -38.69
N TYR A 432 -57.98 4.33 -38.39
CA TYR A 432 -56.92 4.78 -39.29
C TYR A 432 -55.97 3.63 -39.68
N ARG A 433 -55.55 2.81 -38.71
CA ARG A 433 -54.70 1.64 -38.97
C ARG A 433 -55.40 0.61 -39.84
N HIS A 434 -56.66 0.29 -39.54
CA HIS A 434 -57.45 -0.64 -40.37
C HIS A 434 -57.59 -0.15 -41.81
N ALA A 435 -57.78 1.16 -42.01
CA ALA A 435 -57.81 1.77 -43.34
C ALA A 435 -56.49 1.57 -44.11
N SER A 436 -55.35 1.72 -43.44
CA SER A 436 -54.02 1.53 -44.04
C SER A 436 -53.71 0.07 -44.34
N GLU A 437 -54.00 -0.84 -43.41
CA GLU A 437 -53.64 -2.26 -43.53
C GLU A 437 -54.51 -3.01 -44.54
N ASN A 438 -55.77 -2.58 -44.72
CA ASN A 438 -56.73 -3.22 -45.62
C ASN A 438 -56.90 -2.48 -46.96
N GLY A 439 -56.09 -1.45 -47.23
CA GLY A 439 -56.11 -0.70 -48.50
C GLY A 439 -57.36 0.18 -48.70
N TRP A 440 -58.06 0.56 -47.63
CA TRP A 440 -59.24 1.42 -47.68
C TRP A 440 -58.92 2.91 -47.53
N PHE A 441 -57.67 3.23 -47.25
CA PHE A 441 -57.21 4.56 -46.89
C PHE A 441 -57.62 5.65 -47.90
N SER A 442 -57.39 5.42 -49.20
CA SER A 442 -57.74 6.37 -50.27
C SER A 442 -59.24 6.67 -50.33
N LYS A 443 -60.09 5.70 -50.01
CA LYS A 443 -61.55 5.89 -49.95
C LYS A 443 -61.98 6.61 -48.68
N ALA A 444 -61.32 6.35 -47.55
CA ALA A 444 -61.65 6.95 -46.26
C ALA A 444 -61.29 8.44 -46.16
N ILE A 445 -60.29 8.90 -46.91
CA ILE A 445 -59.86 10.32 -46.91
C ILE A 445 -60.40 11.12 -48.10
N ALA A 446 -61.28 10.54 -48.93
CA ALA A 446 -61.71 11.16 -50.19
C ALA A 446 -62.44 12.50 -49.99
N HIS A 447 -63.09 12.71 -48.83
CA HIS A 447 -63.73 13.97 -48.46
C HIS A 447 -62.80 14.97 -47.77
N MET A 448 -61.60 14.54 -47.36
CA MET A 448 -60.64 15.36 -46.64
C MET A 448 -59.77 16.10 -47.66
N THR A 449 -59.72 17.43 -47.56
CA THR A 449 -58.69 18.22 -48.23
C THR A 449 -57.35 17.96 -47.53
N THR A 450 -56.28 17.81 -48.33
CA THR A 450 -54.93 17.41 -47.89
C THR A 450 -54.40 18.17 -46.68
#